data_AF-A0A939JGX2-F1
#
_entry.id   AF-A0A939JGX2-F1
#
_cell.length_a   1.000
_cell.length_b   1.000
_cell.length_c   1.000
_cell.angle_alpha   90.00
_cell.angle_beta   90.00
_cell.angle_gamma   90.00
#
_symmetry.space_group_name_H-M   'P 1'
#
loop_
_entity.id
_entity.type
_entity.pdbx_description
1 polymer ?
#
loop_
_entity_poly.entity_id
_entity_poly.type
_entity_poly.pdbx_seq_one_letter_code
_entity_poly.pdbx_strand_id
1 'polypeptide(L)'
;SSPVRWTRSLVRTPEGAARFDRRLVELAGEVPGFAAQIVDWLADAPAEWAAVIGPSARRAVESLGGPMPMRAQTAGHGSLRPA
;
A
#
# COMPACT_ATOMS: atom_id res chain seq x y z
N SER A 1 20.46 35.14 -13.29
CA SER A 1 20.23 34.44 -12.01
C SER A 1 18.80 34.68 -11.57
N SER A 2 17.96 33.65 -11.50
CA SER A 2 16.73 33.68 -10.69
C SER A 2 16.29 32.23 -10.39
N PRO A 3 16.79 31.62 -9.30
CA PRO A 3 16.54 30.21 -8.98
C PRO A 3 15.12 29.93 -8.44
N VAL A 4 14.29 30.95 -8.28
CA VAL A 4 12.99 30.86 -7.58
C VAL A 4 11.80 30.49 -8.46
N ARG A 5 12.00 30.22 -9.75
CA ARG A 5 10.88 29.85 -10.65
C ARG A 5 10.46 28.38 -10.54
N TRP A 6 11.30 27.52 -9.97
CA TRP A 6 11.03 26.08 -9.85
C TRP A 6 10.38 25.69 -8.52
N THR A 7 10.47 26.53 -7.48
CA THR A 7 9.97 26.19 -6.14
C THR A 7 8.50 26.57 -5.92
N ARG A 8 7.83 27.23 -6.88
CA ARG A 8 6.51 27.86 -6.65
C ARG A 8 5.29 27.09 -7.16
N SER A 9 5.41 25.84 -7.63
CA SER A 9 4.23 25.03 -7.96
C SER A 9 4.48 23.55 -7.77
N LEU A 10 4.63 23.11 -6.52
CA LEU A 10 4.35 21.72 -6.15
C LEU A 10 3.33 21.71 -5.00
N VAL A 11 2.28 22.52 -5.10
CA VAL A 11 1.11 22.31 -4.24
C VAL A 11 0.45 21.02 -4.70
N ARG A 12 0.33 20.04 -3.80
CA ARG A 12 -0.50 18.86 -4.05
C ARG A 12 -1.93 19.33 -4.25
N THR A 13 -2.45 19.20 -5.47
CA THR A 13 -3.89 19.30 -5.66
C THR A 13 -4.54 18.08 -5.00
N PRO A 14 -5.70 18.22 -4.34
CA PRO A 14 -6.43 17.08 -3.78
C PRO A 14 -6.66 15.97 -4.81
N GLU A 15 -6.90 16.33 -6.08
CA GLU A 15 -7.06 15.40 -7.19
C GLU A 15 -5.76 14.65 -7.51
N GLY A 16 -4.62 15.35 -7.47
CA GLY A 16 -3.30 14.75 -7.65
C GLY A 16 -2.97 13.76 -6.52
N ALA A 17 -3.40 14.09 -5.30
CA ALA A 17 -3.25 13.20 -4.16
C ALA A 17 -4.10 11.93 -4.28
N ALA A 18 -5.37 12.07 -4.62
CA ALA A 18 -6.26 10.93 -4.82
C ALA A 18 -5.78 10.02 -5.97
N ARG A 19 -5.26 10.60 -7.06
CA ARG A 19 -4.71 9.82 -8.18
C ARG A 19 -3.43 9.08 -7.79
N PHE A 20 -2.56 9.71 -7.01
CA PHE A 20 -1.35 9.08 -6.50
C PHE A 20 -1.68 7.89 -5.59
N ASP A 21 -2.55 8.11 -4.60
CA ASP A 21 -3.02 7.08 -3.67
C ASP A 21 -3.58 5.87 -4.40
N ARG A 22 -4.45 6.11 -5.40
CA ARG A 22 -5.03 5.05 -6.22
C ARG A 22 -3.96 4.23 -6.96
N ARG A 23 -3.01 4.89 -7.63
CA ARG A 23 -1.96 4.20 -8.40
C ARG A 23 -1.00 3.43 -7.49
N LEU A 24 -0.73 3.97 -6.31
CA LEU A 24 0.11 3.29 -5.32
C LEU A 24 -0.54 1.96 -4.87
N VAL A 25 -1.83 1.98 -4.57
CA VAL A 25 -2.57 0.77 -4.16
C VAL A 25 -2.67 -0.25 -5.30
N GLU A 26 -2.96 0.21 -6.52
CA GLU A 26 -2.99 -0.66 -7.71
C GLU A 26 -1.64 -1.38 -7.90
N LEU A 27 -0.53 -0.65 -7.85
CA LEU A 27 0.82 -1.24 -8.01
C LEU A 27 1.20 -2.18 -6.86
N ALA A 28 0.79 -1.86 -5.62
CA ALA A 28 0.99 -2.74 -4.47
C ALA A 28 0.22 -4.06 -4.59
N GLY A 29 -0.95 -4.05 -5.24
CA GLY A 29 -1.71 -5.27 -5.54
C GLY A 29 -1.11 -6.11 -6.66
N GLU A 30 -0.47 -5.46 -7.64
CA GLU A 30 0.20 -6.14 -8.77
C GLU A 30 1.56 -6.73 -8.37
N VAL A 31 2.27 -6.08 -7.45
CA VAL A 31 3.65 -6.43 -7.07
C VAL A 31 3.78 -6.56 -5.56
N PRO A 32 3.68 -7.78 -4.98
CA PRO A 32 3.76 -7.98 -3.54
C PRO A 32 5.06 -7.47 -2.90
N GLY A 33 6.20 -7.58 -3.59
CA GLY A 33 7.48 -7.05 -3.12
C GLY A 33 7.50 -5.52 -3.03
N PHE A 34 6.73 -4.84 -3.90
CA PHE A 34 6.56 -3.38 -3.81
C PHE A 34 5.72 -3.00 -2.60
N ALA A 35 4.65 -3.75 -2.31
CA ALA A 35 3.84 -3.53 -1.12
C ALA A 35 4.68 -3.66 0.17
N ALA A 36 5.48 -4.72 0.27
CA ALA A 36 6.40 -4.91 1.41
C ALA A 36 7.38 -3.74 1.55
N GLN A 37 7.99 -3.30 0.44
CA GLN A 37 8.96 -2.21 0.49
C GLN A 37 8.34 -0.88 0.92
N ILE A 38 7.11 -0.58 0.47
CA ILE A 38 6.37 0.60 0.91
C ILE A 38 6.06 0.51 2.41
N VAL A 39 5.62 -0.64 2.91
CA VAL A 39 5.36 -0.83 4.34
C VAL A 39 6.60 -0.52 5.17
N ASP A 40 7.78 -0.97 4.73
CA ASP A 40 9.04 -0.68 5.43
C ASP A 40 9.34 0.83 5.44
N TRP A 41 9.19 1.53 4.32
CA TRP A 41 9.39 2.99 4.28
C TRP A 41 8.39 3.75 5.15
N LEU A 42 7.14 3.29 5.19
CA LEU A 42 6.08 3.87 6.03
C LEU A 42 6.32 3.66 7.53
N ALA A 43 7.05 2.60 7.90
CA ALA A 43 7.47 2.32 9.26
C ALA A 43 8.69 3.17 9.67
N ASP A 44 9.60 3.44 8.72
CA ASP A 44 10.82 4.22 8.96
C ASP A 44 10.52 5.71 9.27
N ALA A 45 9.58 6.32 8.55
CA ALA A 45 9.26 7.75 8.71
C ALA A 45 7.75 8.08 8.66
N PRO A 46 6.94 7.60 9.62
CA PRO A 46 5.48 7.66 9.53
C PRO A 46 4.90 9.08 9.39
N ALA A 47 5.50 10.07 10.05
CA ALA A 47 5.06 11.46 10.00
C ALA A 47 5.33 12.12 8.64
N GLU A 48 6.46 11.81 8.01
CA GLU A 48 6.83 12.37 6.70
C GLU A 48 5.93 11.80 5.60
N TRP A 49 5.67 10.50 5.65
CA TRP A 49 4.82 9.82 4.68
C TRP A 49 3.33 10.18 4.81
N ALA A 50 2.87 10.61 5.98
CA ALA A 50 1.47 11.06 6.18
C ALA A 50 1.10 12.29 5.34
N ALA A 51 2.08 13.08 4.90
CA ALA A 51 1.85 14.20 3.96
C ALA A 51 1.76 13.75 2.49
N VAL A 52 2.23 12.53 2.17
CA VAL A 52 2.40 12.02 0.81
C VAL A 52 1.28 11.04 0.43
N ILE A 53 0.85 10.20 1.38
CA ILE A 53 -0.21 9.21 1.19
C ILE A 53 -1.38 9.41 2.13
N GLY A 54 -2.59 9.23 1.62
CA GLY A 54 -3.79 9.26 2.45
C GLY A 54 -3.89 8.05 3.40
N PRO A 55 -4.58 8.17 4.54
CA PRO A 55 -4.73 7.10 5.52
C PRO A 55 -5.42 5.84 4.94
N SER A 56 -6.31 6.00 3.97
CA SER A 56 -6.96 4.87 3.29
C SER A 56 -5.97 4.09 2.42
N ALA A 57 -5.11 4.78 1.67
CA ALA A 57 -4.07 4.15 0.86
C ALA A 57 -3.04 3.44 1.75
N ARG A 58 -2.65 4.07 2.87
CA ARG A 58 -1.78 3.47 3.88
C ARG A 58 -2.30 2.11 4.36
N ARG A 59 -3.55 2.05 4.82
CA ARG A 59 -4.16 0.79 5.28
C ARG A 59 -4.24 -0.27 4.19
N ALA A 60 -4.53 0.13 2.96
CA ALA A 60 -4.60 -0.79 1.83
C ALA A 60 -3.22 -1.43 1.56
N VAL A 61 -2.16 -0.63 1.52
CA VAL A 61 -0.80 -1.15 1.30
C VAL A 61 -0.31 -2.00 2.47
N GLU A 62 -0.58 -1.59 3.72
CA GLU A 62 -0.26 -2.41 4.91
C GLU A 62 -0.96 -3.78 4.86
N SER A 63 -2.21 -3.84 4.38
CA SER A 63 -2.92 -5.10 4.19
C SER A 63 -2.34 -5.97 3.07
N LEU A 64 -1.72 -5.36 2.05
CA LEU A 64 -1.14 -6.06 0.89
C LEU A 64 0.31 -6.49 1.15
N GLY A 65 1.07 -5.71 1.91
CA GLY A 65 2.45 -5.99 2.30
C GLY A 65 2.57 -6.86 3.56
N GLY A 66 1.48 -7.00 4.33
CA GLY A 66 1.42 -7.94 5.44
C GLY A 66 1.47 -9.39 4.97
N PRO A 67 1.98 -10.33 5.78
CA PRO A 67 1.94 -11.74 5.46
C PRO A 67 0.47 -12.15 5.25
N MET A 68 0.13 -12.56 4.03
CA MET A 68 -1.22 -13.06 3.73
C MET A 68 -1.51 -14.18 4.72
N PRO A 69 -2.57 -14.11 5.55
CA PRO A 69 -2.92 -15.24 6.37
C PRO A 69 -3.29 -16.35 5.39
N MET A 70 -2.41 -17.35 5.29
CA MET A 70 -2.68 -18.54 4.51
C MET A 70 -4.03 -19.03 4.98
N ARG A 71 -5.05 -18.97 4.11
CA ARG A 71 -6.33 -19.58 4.44
C ARG A 71 -6.02 -21.06 4.53
N ALA A 72 -5.85 -21.55 5.75
CA ALA A 72 -5.87 -22.96 6.03
C ALA A 72 -7.25 -23.42 5.56
N GLN A 73 -7.27 -23.93 4.33
CA GLN A 73 -8.38 -24.67 3.80
C GLN A 73 -8.62 -25.72 4.87
N THR A 74 -9.73 -25.64 5.58
CA THR A 74 -10.13 -26.69 6.51
C THR A 74 -10.25 -27.92 5.63
N ALA A 75 -9.18 -28.72 5.60
CA ALA A 75 -9.17 -29.98 4.90
C ALA A 75 -10.34 -30.75 5.48
N GLY A 76 -11.38 -30.92 4.66
CA GLY A 76 -12.51 -31.78 4.97
C GLY A 76 -11.98 -33.19 5.17
N HIS A 77 -11.55 -33.47 6.39
CA HIS A 77 -11.17 -34.79 6.83
C HIS A 77 -12.43 -35.47 7.35
N GLY A 78 -12.80 -36.55 6.67
CA GLY A 78 -13.48 -37.65 7.33
C GLY A 78 -14.95 -37.80 6.97
N SER A 79 -15.20 -38.46 5.85
CA SER A 79 -16.00 -39.69 5.89
C SER A 79 -15.87 -40.46 4.59
N LEU A 80 -14.79 -41.23 4.48
CA LEU A 80 -14.88 -42.52 3.82
C LEU A 80 -15.44 -43.47 4.88
N ARG A 81 -16.72 -43.83 4.76
CA ARG A 81 -17.25 -44.98 5.51
C ARG A 81 -16.66 -46.25 4.89
N PRO A 82 -16.09 -47.16 5.69
CA PRO A 82 -15.72 -48.48 5.19
C PRO A 82 -16.98 -49.35 4.97
N ALA A 83 -16.75 -50.41 4.19
CA ALA A 83 -17.68 -51.35 3.55
C ALA A 83 -18.85 -51.88 4.41
#